data_AF-A0A497SA97-F1
#
_entry.id   AF-A0A497SA97-F1
#
_cell.length_a   1.000
_cell.length_b   1.000
_cell.length_c   1.000
_cell.angle_alpha   90.00
_cell.angle_beta   90.00
_cell.angle_gamma   90.00
#
_symmetry.space_group_name_H-M   'P 1'
#
loop_
_entity.id
_entity.type
_entity.pdbx_description
1 polymer ?
#
loop_
_entity_poly.entity_id
_entity_poly.type
_entity_poly.pdbx_seq_one_letter_code
_entity_poly.pdbx_strand_id
1 'polypeptide(L)' 'MTDEFLRAQIVMLRGLGYTQKEISEKLNVSQSAVSYTLRDVNKNAREDGDEATFTTIITSGFGPVIVKALQMLFRGRF' A
#
# COMPACT_ATOMS: atom_id res chain seq x y z
N MET A 1 -6.43 -6.48 11.81
CA MET A 1 -5.64 -5.61 10.92
C MET A 1 -6.57 -4.47 10.52
N THR A 2 -6.22 -3.21 10.74
CA THR A 2 -7.08 -2.09 10.28
C THR A 2 -7.15 -2.10 8.75
N ASP A 3 -8.28 -1.66 8.20
CA ASP A 3 -8.52 -1.65 6.74
C ASP A 3 -7.43 -0.84 5.98
N GLU A 4 -6.94 0.25 6.59
CA GLU A 4 -5.87 1.09 6.03
C GLU A 4 -4.52 0.39 5.98
N PHE A 5 -4.17 -0.41 6.99
CA PHE A 5 -2.92 -1.16 7.00
C PHE A 5 -2.92 -2.23 5.90
N LEU A 6 -4.06 -2.93 5.74
CA LEU A 6 -4.23 -3.89 4.66
C LEU A 6 -4.13 -3.21 3.28
N ARG A 7 -4.76 -2.04 3.11
CA ARG A 7 -4.68 -1.24 1.88
C ARG A 7 -3.24 -0.88 1.53
N ALA A 8 -2.45 -0.43 2.50
CA ALA A 8 -1.04 -0.11 2.26
C ALA A 8 -0.20 -1.34 1.91
N GLN A 9 -0.44 -2.50 2.55
CA GLN A 9 0.23 -3.75 2.20
C GLN A 9 -0.09 -4.21 0.78
N ILE A 10 -1.35 -4.12 0.34
CA ILE A 10 -1.77 -4.47 -1.03
C ILE A 10 -1.04 -3.58 -2.05
N VAL A 11 -0.99 -2.27 -1.83
CA VAL A 11 -0.35 -1.31 -2.74
C VAL A 11 1.16 -1.52 -2.78
N MET A 12 1.80 -1.72 -1.63
CA MET A 12 3.23 -2.02 -1.53
C MET A 12 3.58 -3.28 -2.35
N LEU A 13 2.87 -4.39 -2.11
CA LEU A 13 3.14 -5.63 -2.84
C LEU A 13 2.86 -5.47 -4.35
N ARG A 14 1.83 -4.73 -4.73
CA ARG A 14 1.57 -4.46 -6.15
C ARG A 14 2.70 -3.65 -6.79
N GLY A 15 3.22 -2.63 -6.10
CA GLY A 15 4.36 -1.83 -6.54
C GLY A 15 5.66 -2.63 -6.65
N LEU A 16 5.81 -3.70 -5.86
CA LEU A 16 6.91 -4.65 -5.95
C LEU A 16 6.76 -5.69 -7.08
N GLY A 17 5.67 -5.62 -7.86
CA GLY A 17 5.45 -6.48 -9.02
C GLY A 17 4.63 -7.74 -8.77
N TYR A 18 4.16 -7.97 -7.53
CA TYR A 18 3.31 -9.13 -7.24
C TYR A 18 1.97 -9.07 -7.99
N THR A 19 1.48 -10.23 -8.39
CA THR A 19 0.15 -10.43 -8.97
C THR A 19 -0.93 -10.41 -7.88
N GLN A 20 -2.18 -10.14 -8.26
CA GLN A 20 -3.29 -10.14 -7.29
C GLN A 20 -3.48 -11.50 -6.62
N LYS A 21 -3.18 -12.59 -7.33
CA LYS A 21 -3.18 -13.95 -6.78
C LYS A 21 -2.13 -14.09 -5.68
N GLU A 22 -0.88 -13.74 -5.94
CA GLU A 22 0.19 -13.81 -4.94
C GLU A 22 -0.09 -12.91 -3.73
N ILE A 23 -0.68 -11.73 -3.94
CA ILE A 23 -1.08 -10.82 -2.86
C ILE A 23 -2.18 -11.47 -2.01
N SER A 24 -3.20 -12.05 -2.64
CA SER A 24 -4.30 -12.72 -1.94
C SER A 24 -3.81 -13.87 -1.06
N GLU A 25 -2.88 -14.68 -1.57
CA GLU A 25 -2.26 -15.79 -0.86
C GLU A 25 -1.39 -15.30 0.31
N LYS A 26 -0.59 -14.26 0.11
CA LYS A 26 0.29 -13.69 1.15
C LYS A 26 -0.48 -13.04 2.30
N LEU A 27 -1.57 -12.34 1.99
CA LEU A 27 -2.33 -11.56 2.97
C LEU A 27 -3.53 -12.32 3.54
N ASN A 28 -3.80 -13.54 3.07
CA ASN A 28 -4.95 -14.36 3.43
C ASN A 28 -6.28 -13.59 3.26
N VAL A 29 -6.44 -12.96 2.10
CA VAL A 29 -7.65 -12.21 1.70
C VAL A 29 -8.14 -12.70 0.34
N SER A 30 -9.39 -12.41 -0.02
CA SER A 30 -9.88 -12.78 -1.35
C SER A 30 -9.19 -11.96 -2.46
N GLN A 31 -9.03 -12.55 -3.64
CA GLN A 31 -8.59 -11.79 -4.83
C GLN A 31 -9.55 -10.63 -5.16
N SER A 32 -10.85 -10.78 -4.86
CA SER A 32 -11.83 -9.71 -5.03
C SER A 32 -11.56 -8.51 -4.12
N ALA A 33 -11.12 -8.73 -2.88
CA ALA A 33 -10.73 -7.66 -1.97
C ALA A 33 -9.49 -6.92 -2.51
N VAL A 34 -8.47 -7.65 -2.96
CA VAL A 34 -7.28 -7.06 -3.62
C VAL A 34 -7.68 -6.23 -4.84
N SER A 35 -8.53 -6.78 -5.71
CA SER A 35 -9.02 -6.07 -6.90
C SER A 35 -9.81 -4.81 -6.55
N TYR A 36 -10.66 -4.87 -5.51
CA TYR A 36 -11.43 -3.74 -5.04
C TYR A 36 -10.50 -2.62 -4.55
N THR A 37 -9.54 -2.96 -3.68
CA THR A 37 -8.56 -2.01 -3.16
C THR A 37 -7.77 -1.34 -4.27
N LEU A 38 -7.23 -2.11 -5.23
CA LEU A 38 -6.45 -1.55 -6.33
C LEU A 38 -7.30 -0.67 -7.26
N ARG A 39 -8.57 -1.02 -7.48
CA ARG A 39 -9.50 -0.18 -8.25
C ARG A 39 -9.75 1.15 -7.56
N ASP A 40 -9.97 1.12 -6.26
CA ASP A 40 -10.21 2.31 -5.45
C ASP A 40 -8.97 3.24 -5.42
N VAL A 41 -7.77 2.65 -5.27
CA VAL A 41 -6.50 3.38 -5.39
C VAL A 41 -6.33 4.04 -6.77
N ASN A 42 -6.60 3.29 -7.84
CA ASN A 42 -6.50 3.82 -9.21
C ASN A 42 -7.54 4.92 -9.49
N LYS A 43 -8.70 4.86 -8.84
CA LYS A 43 -9.71 5.91 -8.94
C LYS A 43 -9.19 7.20 -8.29
N ASN A 44 -8.73 7.11 -7.04
CA ASN A 44 -8.20 8.27 -6.32
C ASN A 44 -6.97 8.86 -7.02
N ALA A 45 -6.09 8.03 -7.58
CA ALA A 45 -4.94 8.50 -8.35
C ALA A 45 -5.35 9.36 -9.57
N ARG A 46 -6.49 9.04 -10.21
CA ARG A 46 -7.03 9.82 -11.34
C ARG A 46 -7.74 11.11 -10.91
N GLU A 47 -8.30 11.14 -9.70
CA GLU A 47 -9.07 12.28 -9.17
C GLU A 47 -8.17 13.27 -8.42
N ASP A 48 -7.29 12.76 -7.56
CA ASP A 48 -6.48 13.54 -6.61
C ASP A 48 -4.99 13.61 -7.00
N GLY A 49 -4.57 12.78 -7.96
CA GLY A 49 -3.18 12.66 -8.41
C GLY A 49 -2.42 11.52 -7.72
N ASP A 50 -1.44 10.97 -8.46
CA ASP A 50 -0.67 9.79 -8.06
C ASP A 50 0.08 10.01 -6.72
N GLU A 51 0.77 11.14 -6.57
CA GLU A 51 1.59 11.45 -5.38
C GLU A 51 0.73 11.65 -4.12
N ALA A 52 -0.38 12.40 -4.24
CA ALA A 52 -1.30 12.66 -3.14
C ALA A 52 -1.97 11.35 -2.67
N THR A 53 -2.39 10.52 -3.62
CA THR A 53 -3.00 9.22 -3.35
C THR A 53 -2.02 8.26 -2.67
N PHE A 54 -0.81 8.12 -3.21
CA PHE A 54 0.21 7.26 -2.62
C PHE A 54 0.61 7.72 -1.22
N THR A 55 0.85 9.02 -1.04
CA THR A 55 1.16 9.61 0.27
C THR A 55 0.07 9.32 1.28
N THR A 56 -1.20 9.48 0.90
CA THR A 56 -2.35 9.20 1.79
C THR A 56 -2.38 7.74 2.22
N ILE A 57 -2.17 6.80 1.30
CA ILE A 57 -2.14 5.36 1.60
C ILE A 57 -1.02 5.01 2.56
N ILE A 58 0.17 5.59 2.36
CA ILE A 58 1.32 5.32 3.22
C ILE A 58 1.12 5.98 4.58
N THR A 59 0.61 7.21 4.69
CA THR A 59 0.41 7.87 5.99
C THR A 59 -0.74 7.28 6.79
N SER A 60 -1.80 6.79 6.12
CA SER A 60 -2.93 6.12 6.78
C SER A 60 -2.61 4.68 7.16
N GLY A 61 -1.92 3.93 6.30
CA GLY A 61 -1.52 2.55 6.58
C GLY A 61 -0.24 2.40 7.40
N PHE A 62 0.65 3.38 7.38
CA PHE A 62 1.89 3.42 8.15
C PHE A 62 2.02 4.81 8.78
N GLY A 63 1.43 5.00 9.95
CA GLY A 63 1.52 6.28 10.66
C GLY A 63 2.97 6.82 10.78
N PRO A 64 3.15 8.11 11.09
CA PRO A 64 4.42 8.84 11.04
C PRO A 64 5.62 8.14 11.71
N VAL A 65 5.35 7.31 12.71
CA VAL A 65 6.35 6.54 13.48
C VAL A 65 7.01 5.45 12.62
N ILE A 66 6.27 4.75 11.77
CA ILE A 66 6.82 3.64 10.97
C ILE A 66 7.58 4.17 9.75
N VAL A 67 7.10 5.23 9.11
CA VAL A 67 7.85 5.93 8.05
C VAL A 67 9.18 6.45 8.59
N LYS A 68 9.17 7.04 9.79
CA LYS A 68 10.39 7.50 10.47
C LYS A 68 11.34 6.35 10.84
N ALA A 69 10.80 5.21 11.27
CA ALA A 69 11.59 4.01 11.56
C ALA A 69 12.21 3.40 10.29
N LEU A 70 11.47 3.31 9.19
CA LEU A 70 11.97 2.85 7.90
C LEU A 70 13.04 3.80 7.34
N GLN A 71 12.80 5.11 7.40
CA GLN A 71 13.79 6.12 7.02
C GLN A 71 15.08 6.00 7.84
N MET A 72 15.00 5.73 9.14
CA MET A 72 16.18 5.50 10.00
C MET A 72 16.94 4.22 9.64
N LEU A 73 16.22 3.13 9.33
CA LEU A 73 16.82 1.85 8.92
C LEU A 73 17.52 1.91 7.56
N PHE A 74 17.02 2.72 6.62
CA PHE A 74 17.58 2.84 5.27
C PHE A 74 18.55 4.03 5.07
N ARG A 75 18.80 4.85 6.11
CA ARG A 75 19.68 6.05 6.06
C ARG A 75 21.19 5.76 5.95
N GLY A 76 21.59 4.50 5.82
CA GLY A 76 23.01 4.09 5.78
C GLY A 76 23.44 3.37 4.51
N ARG A 77 22.62 3.38 3.43
CA ARG A 77 22.89 2.58 2.22
C ARG A 77 23.08 3.38 0.92
N PHE A 78 23.31 4.69 1.01
CA PHE A 78 23.87 5.52 -0.07
C PHE A 78 24.77 6.58 0.53
#